data_AF-A0A6G3LMR6-F1
#
_entry.id   AF-A0A6G3LMR6-F1
#
_cell.length_a   1.000
_cell.length_b   1.000
_cell.length_c   1.000
_cell.angle_alpha   90.00
_cell.angle_beta   90.00
_cell.angle_gamma   90.00
#
_symmetry.space_group_name_H-M   'P 1'
#
loop_
_entity.id
_entity.type
_entity.pdbx_description
1 polymer ?
#
loop_
_entity_poly.entity_id
_entity_poly.type
_entity_poly.pdbx_seq_one_letter_code
_entity_poly.pdbx_strand_id
1 'polypeptide(L)'
;MYKLVELQDVIRIPPRMFGRPLKEVALEILKEEFEGRVIQGIGMVVTVLDVDVSEYGYLTWGDGAPYHDVRFKALVYSAVNNEIVEGEVVLVENIGLTVRLGPVDGFVHKSQIYPSKNITYDRENGVVLIQDEKGTRTIRKGDIVRARVVGIAYDEQKGQLKIRLTMRQPYLGKLEFIKELIEKSKTQQAGEKSG
;
A
#
# COMPACT_ATOMS: atom_id res chain seq x y z
N MET A 1 -1.98 -5.65 1.26
CA MET A 1 -3.00 -6.30 2.11
C MET A 1 -3.35 -5.43 3.33
N TYR A 2 -4.63 -5.36 3.72
CA TYR A 2 -5.03 -4.78 5.01
C TYR A 2 -5.13 -5.87 6.07
N LYS A 3 -4.64 -5.59 7.27
CA LYS A 3 -4.68 -6.50 8.42
C LYS A 3 -5.12 -5.74 9.66
N LEU A 4 -5.85 -6.42 10.53
CA LEU A 4 -6.13 -5.94 11.87
C LEU A 4 -5.11 -6.60 12.81
N VAL A 5 -4.33 -5.77 13.49
CA VAL A 5 -3.30 -6.24 14.44
C VAL A 5 -3.65 -5.77 15.84
N GLU A 6 -3.31 -6.58 16.82
CA GLU A 6 -3.41 -6.23 18.23
C GLU A 6 -2.00 -6.01 18.76
N LEU A 7 -1.77 -4.84 19.36
CA LEU A 7 -0.48 -4.41 19.87
C LEU A 7 -0.63 -4.10 21.36
N GLN A 8 0.44 -4.35 22.11
CA GLN A 8 0.55 -3.98 23.51
C GLN A 8 1.67 -2.95 23.65
N ASP A 9 1.40 -1.87 24.35
CA ASP A 9 2.37 -0.81 24.61
C ASP A 9 2.08 -0.13 25.96
N VAL A 10 2.95 0.79 26.36
CA VAL A 10 2.80 1.63 27.55
C VAL A 10 2.67 3.08 27.13
N ILE A 11 1.54 3.70 27.46
CA ILE A 11 1.33 5.13 27.18
C ILE A 11 1.55 5.98 28.42
N ARG A 12 2.08 7.18 28.20
CA ARG A 12 2.22 8.21 29.22
C ARG A 12 1.05 9.18 29.12
N ILE A 13 0.24 9.32 30.17
CA ILE A 13 -0.89 10.25 30.19
C ILE A 13 -0.45 11.60 30.79
N PRO A 14 -0.40 12.70 30.01
CA PRO A 14 0.01 14.00 30.54
C PRO A 14 -0.99 14.52 31.59
N PRO A 15 -0.53 15.20 32.66
CA PRO A 15 -1.40 15.76 33.69
C PRO A 15 -2.48 16.73 33.17
N ARG A 16 -2.24 17.35 32.01
CA ARG A 16 -3.21 18.24 31.35
C ARG A 16 -4.46 17.52 30.86
N MET A 17 -4.39 16.20 30.67
CA MET A 17 -5.51 15.38 30.19
C MET A 17 -6.24 14.65 31.31
N PHE A 18 -5.91 14.96 32.58
CA PHE A 18 -6.62 14.39 33.72
C PHE A 18 -8.06 14.87 33.78
N GLY A 19 -8.94 14.01 34.30
CA GLY A 19 -10.39 14.26 34.42
C GLY A 19 -11.20 13.89 33.16
N ARG A 20 -10.54 13.52 32.05
CA ARG A 20 -11.18 12.94 30.88
C ARG A 20 -11.24 11.40 30.98
N PRO A 21 -12.16 10.73 30.26
CA PRO A 21 -12.20 9.27 30.22
C PRO A 21 -10.86 8.68 29.72
N LEU A 22 -10.28 7.75 30.48
CA LEU A 22 -8.98 7.13 30.18
C LEU A 22 -8.92 6.56 28.76
N LYS A 23 -9.99 5.90 28.33
CA LYS A 23 -10.09 5.28 27.00
C LYS A 23 -10.01 6.32 25.87
N GLU A 24 -10.64 7.48 26.03
CA GLU A 24 -10.60 8.54 25.02
C GLU A 24 -9.21 9.17 24.93
N VAL A 25 -8.60 9.46 26.08
CA VAL A 25 -7.25 10.04 26.15
C VAL A 25 -6.22 9.08 25.58
N ALA A 26 -6.31 7.79 25.91
CA ALA A 26 -5.43 6.77 25.37
C ALA A 26 -5.59 6.62 23.86
N LEU A 27 -6.81 6.66 23.34
CA LEU A 27 -7.06 6.59 21.90
C LEU A 27 -6.45 7.80 21.18
N GLU A 28 -6.58 9.00 21.75
CA GLU A 28 -6.02 10.24 21.20
C GLU A 28 -4.49 10.17 21.14
N ILE A 29 -3.82 9.79 22.24
CA ILE A 29 -2.36 9.62 22.30
C ILE A 29 -1.90 8.57 21.28
N LEU A 30 -2.54 7.39 21.27
CA LEU A 30 -2.15 6.30 20.37
C LEU A 30 -2.36 6.68 18.90
N LYS A 31 -3.39 7.46 18.58
CA LYS A 31 -3.59 7.94 17.20
C LYS A 31 -2.48 8.90 16.80
N GLU A 32 -2.16 9.87 17.64
CA GLU A 32 -1.05 10.81 17.37
C GLU A 32 0.30 10.10 17.23
N GLU A 33 0.52 9.07 18.04
CA GLU A 33 1.79 8.36 18.04
C GLU A 33 1.92 7.36 16.90
N PHE A 34 0.89 6.57 16.60
CA PHE A 34 0.96 5.44 15.68
C PHE A 34 0.41 5.73 14.28
N GLU A 35 -0.54 6.65 14.09
CA GLU A 35 -1.10 6.87 12.75
C GLU A 35 -0.04 7.36 11.76
N GLY A 36 0.02 6.72 10.60
CA GLY A 36 1.03 7.00 9.59
C GLY A 36 2.42 6.44 9.88
N ARG A 37 2.67 5.83 11.05
CA ARG A 37 3.95 5.17 11.31
C ARG A 37 4.08 3.87 10.54
N VAL A 38 5.30 3.61 10.07
CA VAL A 38 5.68 2.35 9.44
C VAL A 38 6.45 1.51 10.45
N ILE A 39 5.92 0.35 10.80
CA ILE A 39 6.54 -0.62 11.70
C ILE A 39 7.11 -1.76 10.85
N GLN A 40 8.41 -2.03 11.00
CA GLN A 40 9.08 -3.09 10.24
C GLN A 40 8.45 -4.46 10.56
N GLY A 41 8.17 -5.25 9.52
CA GLY A 41 7.55 -6.57 9.64
C GLY A 41 6.03 -6.55 9.80
N ILE A 42 5.45 -5.45 10.30
CA ILE A 42 4.00 -5.29 10.46
C ILE A 42 3.42 -4.54 9.25
N GLY A 43 3.92 -3.35 8.94
CA GLY A 43 3.43 -2.50 7.87
C GLY A 43 3.19 -1.06 8.33
N MET A 44 2.45 -0.29 7.54
CA MET A 44 2.06 1.07 7.87
C MET A 44 0.74 1.08 8.64
N VAL A 45 0.71 1.73 9.79
CA VAL A 45 -0.51 1.92 10.58
C VAL A 45 -1.37 2.97 9.91
N VAL A 46 -2.59 2.59 9.56
CA VAL A 46 -3.58 3.48 8.92
C VAL A 46 -4.36 4.22 10.00
N THR A 47 -4.90 3.49 10.98
CA THR A 47 -5.64 4.07 12.10
C THR A 47 -5.70 3.12 13.29
N VAL A 48 -5.87 3.67 14.49
CA VAL A 48 -6.18 2.92 15.71
C VAL A 48 -7.70 2.87 15.89
N LEU A 49 -8.24 1.65 15.98
CA LEU A 49 -9.68 1.40 15.99
C LEU A 49 -10.25 1.34 17.40
N ASP A 50 -9.57 0.62 18.29
CA ASP A 50 -10.04 0.39 19.65
C ASP A 50 -8.84 0.28 20.60
N VAL A 51 -9.05 0.68 21.85
CA VAL A 51 -8.06 0.64 22.91
C VAL A 51 -8.68 0.11 24.20
N ASP A 52 -7.94 -0.78 24.84
CA ASP A 52 -8.16 -1.28 26.18
C ASP A 52 -7.01 -0.77 27.05
N VAL A 53 -7.35 -0.11 28.16
CA VAL A 53 -6.41 0.62 29.01
C VAL A 53 -6.48 0.03 30.40
N SER A 54 -5.33 -0.29 30.99
CA SER A 54 -5.27 -0.69 32.39
C SER A 54 -5.80 0.43 33.28
N GLU A 55 -6.76 0.11 34.16
CA GLU A 55 -7.30 1.04 35.15
C GLU A 55 -6.20 1.58 36.07
N TYR A 56 -5.21 0.73 36.37
CA TYR A 56 -4.07 1.08 37.21
C TYR A 56 -2.86 1.40 36.35
N GLY A 57 -2.33 2.60 36.53
CA GLY A 57 -1.04 3.02 35.99
C GLY A 57 0.01 3.13 37.10
N TYR A 58 1.28 3.22 36.70
CA TYR A 58 2.40 3.40 37.61
C TYR A 58 3.10 4.75 37.35
N LEU A 59 3.70 5.30 38.41
CA LEU A 59 4.46 6.55 38.35
C LEU A 59 5.95 6.26 38.34
N THR A 60 6.68 6.99 37.52
CA THR A 60 8.15 6.91 37.45
C THR A 60 8.76 8.11 38.16
N TRP A 61 9.87 7.90 38.87
CA TRP A 61 10.59 8.98 39.56
C TRP A 61 10.98 10.09 38.58
N GLY A 62 10.60 11.33 38.90
CA GLY A 62 10.91 12.51 38.08
C GLY A 62 9.85 12.88 37.03
N ASP A 63 8.80 12.07 36.86
CA ASP A 63 7.66 12.39 35.97
C ASP A 63 6.34 12.27 36.74
N GLY A 64 5.55 13.35 36.74
CA GLY A 64 4.23 13.38 37.38
C GLY A 64 3.12 12.75 36.54
N ALA A 65 3.43 12.24 35.36
CA ALA A 65 2.48 11.55 34.48
C ALA A 65 2.40 10.05 34.82
N PRO A 66 1.18 9.48 34.98
CA PRO A 66 1.01 8.05 35.10
C PRO A 66 1.23 7.35 33.75
N TYR A 67 1.88 6.20 33.83
CA TYR A 67 2.10 5.27 32.73
C TYR A 67 1.10 4.14 32.83
N HIS A 68 0.38 3.85 31.75
CA HIS A 68 -0.64 2.80 31.70
C HIS A 68 -0.30 1.79 30.62
N ASP A 69 -0.40 0.50 30.96
CA ASP A 69 -0.39 -0.57 29.97
C ASP A 69 -1.65 -0.48 29.11
N VAL A 70 -1.46 -0.55 27.80
CA VAL A 70 -2.55 -0.52 26.83
C VAL A 70 -2.45 -1.66 25.85
N ARG A 71 -3.61 -2.18 25.47
CA ARG A 71 -3.77 -3.10 24.34
C ARG A 71 -4.68 -2.44 23.33
N PHE A 72 -4.24 -2.31 22.10
CA PHE A 72 -5.01 -1.61 21.07
C PHE A 72 -5.04 -2.39 19.76
N LYS A 73 -6.14 -2.20 19.05
CA LYS A 73 -6.36 -2.77 17.72
C LYS A 73 -6.11 -1.70 16.68
N ALA A 74 -5.17 -1.96 15.78
CA ALA A 74 -4.81 -1.07 14.70
C ALA A 74 -5.12 -1.69 13.33
N LEU A 75 -5.64 -0.86 12.42
CA LEU A 75 -5.72 -1.19 11.01
C LEU A 75 -4.37 -0.89 10.37
N VAL A 76 -3.73 -1.92 9.81
CA VAL A 76 -2.41 -1.81 9.20
C VAL A 76 -2.49 -2.19 7.73
N TYR A 77 -1.83 -1.39 6.89
CA TYR A 77 -1.51 -1.75 5.53
C TYR A 77 -0.14 -2.42 5.46
N SER A 78 -0.13 -3.69 5.05
CA SER A 78 1.06 -4.52 4.92
C SER A 78 1.13 -5.07 3.50
N ALA A 79 2.21 -4.75 2.79
CA ALA A 79 2.46 -5.36 1.47
C ALA A 79 3.01 -6.79 1.67
N VAL A 80 2.60 -7.72 0.81
CA VAL A 80 3.16 -9.08 0.79
C VAL A 80 3.88 -9.32 -0.54
N ASN A 81 5.07 -9.94 -0.49
CA ASN A 81 5.77 -10.31 -1.72
C ASN A 81 4.91 -11.28 -2.54
N ASN A 82 4.89 -11.07 -3.85
CA ASN A 82 4.04 -11.78 -4.82
C ASN A 82 2.52 -11.53 -4.69
N GLU A 83 2.09 -10.59 -3.87
CA GLU A 83 0.69 -10.15 -3.84
C GLU A 83 0.30 -9.51 -5.18
N ILE A 84 -0.87 -9.87 -5.70
CA ILE A 84 -1.48 -9.19 -6.85
C ILE A 84 -2.30 -8.04 -6.31
N VAL A 85 -2.01 -6.84 -6.80
CA VAL A 85 -2.65 -5.60 -6.37
C VAL A 85 -3.23 -4.87 -7.56
N GLU A 86 -4.32 -4.15 -7.34
CA GLU A 86 -4.91 -3.23 -8.29
C GLU A 86 -4.83 -1.83 -7.74
N GLY A 87 -4.50 -0.88 -8.60
CA GLY A 87 -4.32 0.50 -8.19
C GLY A 87 -4.42 1.47 -9.35
N GLU A 88 -4.55 2.74 -9.01
CA GLU A 88 -4.63 3.84 -9.97
C GLU A 88 -3.24 4.42 -10.23
N VAL A 89 -2.91 4.68 -11.49
CA VAL A 89 -1.66 5.37 -11.85
C VAL A 89 -1.76 6.84 -11.46
N VAL A 90 -1.01 7.27 -10.45
CA VAL A 90 -0.99 8.67 -9.98
C VAL A 90 0.00 9.51 -10.75
N LEU A 91 1.16 8.93 -11.06
CA LEU A 91 2.25 9.63 -11.74
C LEU A 91 2.86 8.75 -12.82
N VAL A 92 3.18 9.39 -13.93
CA VAL A 92 3.86 8.80 -15.07
C VAL A 92 5.15 9.59 -15.28
N GLU A 93 6.29 8.92 -15.22
CA GLU A 93 7.60 9.53 -15.41
C GLU A 93 8.44 8.71 -16.40
N ASN A 94 9.53 9.28 -16.89
CA ASN A 94 10.45 8.58 -17.80
C ASN A 94 11.08 7.32 -17.17
N ILE A 95 11.23 7.29 -15.84
CA ILE A 95 11.81 6.16 -15.13
C ILE A 95 10.79 5.04 -14.84
N GLY A 96 9.49 5.34 -14.86
CA GLY A 96 8.46 4.38 -14.48
C GLY A 96 7.11 4.99 -14.16
N LEU A 97 6.27 4.19 -13.51
CA LEU A 97 4.92 4.53 -13.09
C LEU A 97 4.81 4.46 -11.58
N THR A 98 4.11 5.43 -10.99
CA THR A 98 3.71 5.38 -9.59
C THR A 98 2.23 5.04 -9.51
N VAL A 99 1.91 3.96 -8.82
CA VAL A 99 0.57 3.39 -8.69
C VAL A 99 0.15 3.46 -7.22
N ARG A 100 -1.01 4.07 -6.95
CA ARG A 100 -1.57 4.14 -5.60
C ARG A 100 -2.21 2.82 -5.21
N LEU A 101 -1.78 2.26 -4.08
CA LEU A 101 -2.26 0.98 -3.53
C LEU A 101 -3.15 1.16 -2.30
N GLY A 102 -3.60 2.39 -2.04
CA GLY A 102 -4.34 2.79 -0.85
C GLY A 102 -3.55 3.89 -0.11
N PRO A 103 -3.00 3.60 1.07
CA PRO A 103 -2.32 4.61 1.87
C PRO A 103 -0.85 4.77 1.49
N VAL A 104 -0.33 3.89 0.62
CA VAL A 104 1.03 3.90 0.10
C VAL A 104 1.04 3.82 -1.41
N ASP A 105 2.14 4.28 -2.00
CA ASP A 105 2.38 4.23 -3.43
C ASP A 105 3.40 3.12 -3.78
N GLY A 106 3.11 2.39 -4.85
CA GLY A 106 4.02 1.42 -5.45
C GLY A 106 4.66 1.96 -6.72
N PHE A 107 5.92 1.62 -6.94
CA PHE A 107 6.68 2.05 -8.10
C PHE A 107 6.92 0.88 -9.07
N VAL A 108 6.63 1.10 -10.34
CA VAL A 108 6.88 0.18 -11.45
C VAL A 108 7.95 0.78 -12.34
N HIS A 109 9.15 0.21 -12.33
CA HIS A 109 10.21 0.65 -13.22
C HIS A 109 9.85 0.39 -14.68
N LYS A 110 10.29 1.25 -15.61
CA LYS A 110 9.97 1.14 -17.05
C LYS A 110 10.18 -0.27 -17.63
N SER A 111 11.26 -0.95 -17.27
CA SER A 111 11.57 -2.31 -17.73
C SER A 111 10.64 -3.41 -17.20
N GLN A 112 9.79 -3.08 -16.23
CA GLN A 112 8.83 -3.99 -15.58
C GLN A 112 7.38 -3.69 -15.98
N ILE A 113 7.14 -2.70 -16.85
CA ILE A 113 5.80 -2.37 -17.36
C ILE A 113 5.36 -3.38 -18.41
N TYR A 114 6.20 -3.68 -19.38
CA TYR A 114 5.87 -4.57 -20.50
C TYR A 114 7.08 -5.38 -20.95
N PRO A 115 6.90 -6.59 -21.51
CA PRO A 115 8.01 -7.39 -22.03
C PRO A 115 8.69 -6.82 -23.28
N SER A 116 8.00 -5.99 -24.08
CA SER A 116 8.59 -5.34 -25.26
C SER A 116 9.54 -4.19 -24.86
N LYS A 117 10.59 -3.99 -25.64
CA LYS A 117 11.63 -2.97 -25.38
C LYS A 117 11.24 -1.55 -25.82
N ASN A 118 10.13 -1.39 -26.55
CA ASN A 118 9.74 -0.13 -27.19
C ASN A 118 8.75 0.65 -26.32
N ILE A 119 9.22 1.05 -25.13
CA ILE A 119 8.46 1.87 -24.20
C ILE A 119 8.94 3.32 -24.36
N THR A 120 8.07 4.17 -24.93
CA THR A 120 8.33 5.59 -25.13
C THR A 120 7.51 6.40 -24.15
N TYR A 121 8.14 7.35 -23.48
CA TYR A 121 7.46 8.30 -22.61
C TYR A 121 7.20 9.60 -23.37
N ASP A 122 5.91 9.96 -23.50
CA ASP A 122 5.49 11.25 -24.02
C ASP A 122 5.31 12.22 -22.84
N ARG A 123 6.23 13.20 -22.75
CA ARG A 123 6.26 14.19 -21.68
C ARG A 123 5.16 15.24 -21.80
N GLU A 124 4.70 15.55 -23.02
CA GLU A 124 3.68 16.57 -23.25
C GLU A 124 2.30 16.06 -22.81
N ASN A 125 2.03 14.78 -23.06
CA ASN A 125 0.74 14.18 -22.73
C ASN A 125 0.74 13.40 -21.40
N GLY A 126 1.91 13.16 -20.80
CA GLY A 126 2.04 12.37 -19.56
C GLY A 126 1.61 10.91 -19.75
N VAL A 127 1.94 10.33 -20.92
CA VAL A 127 1.50 9.00 -21.34
C VAL A 127 2.71 8.12 -21.60
N VAL A 128 2.63 6.85 -21.16
CA VAL A 128 3.54 5.81 -21.63
C VAL A 128 2.93 5.13 -22.84
N LEU A 129 3.61 5.23 -23.97
CA LEU A 129 3.32 4.51 -25.20
C LEU A 129 4.15 3.23 -25.21
N ILE A 130 3.45 2.11 -25.23
CA ILE A 130 4.03 0.78 -25.38
C ILE A 130 3.76 0.36 -26.82
N GLN A 131 4.79 0.33 -27.64
CA GLN A 131 4.69 -0.21 -28.99
C GLN A 131 4.92 -1.72 -28.94
N ASP A 132 3.94 -2.47 -29.43
CA ASP A 132 4.00 -3.92 -29.56
C ASP A 132 3.73 -4.32 -31.01
N GLU A 133 4.11 -5.54 -31.38
CA GLU A 133 3.85 -6.12 -32.72
C GLU A 133 2.34 -6.24 -33.04
N LYS A 134 1.48 -6.11 -32.02
CA LYS A 134 0.01 -6.24 -32.08
C LYS A 134 -0.75 -4.92 -31.91
N GLY A 135 -0.06 -3.79 -31.77
CA GLY A 135 -0.66 -2.45 -31.65
C GLY A 135 0.00 -1.53 -30.63
N THR A 136 -0.44 -0.28 -30.59
CA THR A 136 0.04 0.73 -29.63
C THR A 136 -0.82 0.71 -28.37
N ARG A 137 -0.21 0.34 -27.25
CA ARG A 137 -0.84 0.35 -25.93
C ARG A 137 -0.47 1.64 -25.20
N THR A 138 -1.43 2.25 -24.51
CA THR A 138 -1.20 3.49 -23.75
C THR A 138 -1.54 3.30 -22.28
N ILE A 139 -0.70 3.86 -21.41
CA ILE A 139 -0.96 4.00 -19.98
C ILE A 139 -0.89 5.49 -19.64
N ARG A 140 -1.97 6.01 -19.06
CA ARG A 140 -2.12 7.41 -18.67
C ARG A 140 -2.26 7.53 -17.16
N LYS A 141 -2.05 8.73 -16.64
CA LYS A 141 -2.47 9.08 -15.29
C LYS A 141 -3.99 8.86 -15.14
N GLY A 142 -4.40 8.19 -14.08
CA GLY A 142 -5.79 7.80 -13.80
C GLY A 142 -6.18 6.40 -14.30
N ASP A 143 -5.33 5.73 -15.07
CA ASP A 143 -5.62 4.36 -15.50
C ASP A 143 -5.53 3.38 -14.33
N ILE A 144 -6.44 2.41 -14.30
CA ILE A 144 -6.42 1.31 -13.33
C ILE A 144 -5.58 0.17 -13.89
N VAL A 145 -4.58 -0.23 -13.10
CA VAL A 145 -3.59 -1.25 -13.45
C VAL A 145 -3.56 -2.35 -12.41
N ARG A 146 -3.37 -3.59 -12.89
CA ARG A 146 -3.11 -4.75 -12.04
C ARG A 146 -1.63 -5.06 -12.08
N ALA A 147 -0.99 -5.10 -10.93
CA ALA A 147 0.44 -5.36 -10.79
C ALA A 147 0.70 -6.42 -9.72
N ARG A 148 1.92 -6.96 -9.70
CA ARG A 148 2.40 -7.86 -8.65
C ARG A 148 3.50 -7.20 -7.84
N VAL A 149 3.45 -7.34 -6.52
CA VAL A 149 4.52 -6.91 -5.61
C VAL A 149 5.73 -7.83 -5.75
N VAL A 150 6.90 -7.26 -6.05
CA VAL A 150 8.16 -8.01 -6.20
C VAL A 150 9.10 -7.78 -5.03
N GLY A 151 9.04 -6.59 -4.43
CA GLY A 151 9.90 -6.26 -3.31
C GLY A 151 9.32 -5.13 -2.46
N ILE A 152 9.59 -5.22 -1.17
CA ILE A 152 9.15 -4.27 -0.16
C ILE A 152 10.40 -3.77 0.54
N ALA A 153 10.54 -2.45 0.67
CA ALA A 153 11.63 -1.81 1.38
C ALA A 153 11.04 -0.83 2.40
N TYR A 154 11.56 -0.88 3.62
CA TYR A 154 11.21 0.03 4.71
C TYR A 154 12.28 1.12 4.76
N ASP A 155 11.88 2.38 4.65
CA ASP A 155 12.76 3.53 4.81
C ASP A 155 12.56 4.09 6.22
N GLU A 156 13.42 3.67 7.16
CA GLU A 156 13.34 4.05 8.57
C GLU A 156 13.53 5.56 8.78
N GLN A 157 14.35 6.22 7.94
CA GLN A 157 14.64 7.64 8.08
C GLN A 157 13.46 8.52 7.64
N LYS A 158 12.71 8.07 6.63
CA LYS A 158 11.55 8.81 6.11
C LYS A 158 10.22 8.28 6.63
N GLY A 159 10.22 7.16 7.37
CA GLY A 159 9.00 6.46 7.76
C GLY A 159 8.15 6.05 6.56
N GLN A 160 8.79 5.74 5.41
CA GLN A 160 8.08 5.46 4.17
C GLN A 160 8.21 3.99 3.76
N LEU A 161 7.08 3.41 3.33
CA LEU A 161 7.04 2.08 2.74
C LEU A 161 7.22 2.19 1.22
N LYS A 162 8.34 1.69 0.70
CA LYS A 162 8.61 1.66 -0.74
C LYS A 162 8.28 0.29 -1.30
N ILE A 163 7.29 0.23 -2.19
CA ILE A 163 6.85 -1.02 -2.82
C ILE A 163 7.31 -1.03 -4.27
N ARG A 164 7.97 -2.12 -4.67
CA ARG A 164 8.36 -2.38 -6.07
C ARG A 164 7.35 -3.31 -6.70
N LEU A 165 6.83 -2.90 -7.85
CA LEU A 165 5.79 -3.61 -8.58
C LEU A 165 6.30 -4.06 -9.95
N THR A 166 5.70 -5.13 -10.49
CA THR A 166 5.88 -5.58 -11.87
C THR A 166 4.54 -5.81 -12.55
N MET A 167 4.48 -5.51 -13.84
CA MET A 167 3.35 -5.81 -14.73
C MET A 167 3.75 -6.71 -15.91
N ARG A 168 4.99 -7.19 -15.95
CA ARG A 168 5.54 -7.94 -17.10
C ARG A 168 4.99 -9.37 -17.24
N GLN A 169 4.28 -9.87 -16.24
CA GLN A 169 3.79 -11.25 -16.21
C GLN A 169 2.41 -11.37 -16.90
N PRO A 170 2.02 -12.58 -17.36
CA PRO A 170 0.71 -12.80 -17.93
C PRO A 170 -0.41 -12.36 -16.97
N TYR A 171 -1.49 -11.80 -17.53
CA TYR A 171 -2.66 -11.30 -16.79
C TYR A 171 -2.41 -10.10 -15.87
N LEU A 172 -1.26 -9.41 -16.02
CA LEU A 172 -0.97 -8.14 -15.39
C LEU A 172 -0.93 -7.01 -16.44
N GLY A 173 -1.04 -5.77 -15.97
CA GLY A 173 -1.09 -4.56 -16.80
C GLY A 173 -2.43 -3.83 -16.67
N LYS A 174 -2.74 -2.98 -17.66
CA LYS A 174 -4.00 -2.25 -17.72
C LYS A 174 -5.18 -3.24 -17.83
N LEU A 175 -6.27 -2.97 -17.11
CA LEU A 175 -7.46 -3.84 -17.11
C LEU A 175 -8.03 -4.09 -18.52
N GLU A 176 -7.94 -3.10 -19.41
CA GLU A 176 -8.33 -3.21 -20.82
C GLU A 176 -7.53 -4.31 -21.54
N PHE A 177 -6.21 -4.35 -21.36
CA PHE A 177 -5.35 -5.34 -22.01
C PHE A 177 -5.63 -6.75 -21.49
N ILE A 178 -6.00 -6.87 -20.21
CA ILE A 178 -6.36 -8.14 -19.60
C ILE A 178 -7.68 -8.66 -20.20
N LYS A 179 -8.68 -7.79 -20.42
CA LYS A 179 -9.95 -8.17 -21.06
C LYS A 179 -9.74 -8.71 -22.47
N GLU A 180 -8.94 -8.04 -23.30
CA GLU A 180 -8.60 -8.50 -24.65
C GLU A 180 -7.92 -9.88 -24.66
N LEU A 181 -7.02 -10.13 -23.70
CA LEU A 181 -6.34 -11.42 -23.57
C LEU A 181 -7.30 -12.54 -23.16
N ILE A 182 -8.25 -12.25 -22.27
CA ILE A 182 -9.27 -13.20 -21.83
C ILE A 182 -10.27 -13.52 -22.96
N GLU A 183 -10.65 -12.52 -23.75
CA GLU A 183 -11.54 -12.74 -24.90
C GLU A 183 -10.87 -13.62 -25.96
N LYS A 184 -9.58 -13.37 -26.26
CA LYS A 184 -8.84 -14.20 -27.21
C LYS A 184 -8.66 -15.64 -26.72
N SER A 185 -8.43 -15.86 -25.44
CA SER A 185 -8.29 -17.21 -24.88
C SER A 185 -9.63 -17.97 -24.87
N LYS A 186 -10.75 -17.29 -24.63
CA LYS A 186 -12.10 -17.88 -24.74
C LYS A 186 -12.44 -18.27 -26.18
N THR A 187 -12.12 -17.43 -27.16
CA THR A 187 -12.37 -17.73 -28.58
C THR A 187 -11.54 -18.92 -29.06
N GLN A 188 -10.31 -19.09 -28.56
CA GLN A 188 -9.47 -20.26 -28.86
C GLN A 188 -10.01 -21.57 -28.24
N GLN A 189 -10.50 -21.53 -26.99
CA GLN A 189 -11.10 -22.71 -26.33
C GLN A 189 -12.44 -23.15 -26.94
N ALA A 190 -13.18 -22.26 -27.59
CA ALA A 190 -14.41 -22.61 -28.31
C ALA A 190 -14.13 -23.32 -29.66
N GLY A 191 -12.99 -23.02 -30.30
CA GLY A 191 -12.56 -23.68 -31.53
C GLY A 191 -12.12 -25.13 -31.33
N GLU A 192 -11.44 -25.45 -30.22
CA GLU A 192 -10.92 -26.80 -29.92
C GLU A 192 -12.00 -27.79 -29.46
N LYS A 193 -13.19 -27.35 -29.04
CA LYS A 193 -14.31 -28.24 -28.67
C LYS A 193 -15.21 -28.63 -29.85
N SER A 194 -14.91 -28.14 -31.05
CA SER A 194 -15.76 -28.29 -32.25
C SER A 194 -15.12 -29.17 -33.35
N GLY A 195 -13.97 -29.78 -33.08
CA GLY A 195 -13.28 -30.73 -33.96
C GLY A 195 -13.06 -32.07 -33.27
#